data_AF-E1L4G7-F1
#
_entry.id   AF-E1L4G7-F1
#
_cell.length_a   1.000
_cell.length_b   1.000
_cell.length_c   1.000
_cell.angle_alpha   90.00
_cell.angle_beta   90.00
_cell.angle_gamma   90.00
#
_symmetry.space_group_name_H-M   'P 1'
#
loop_
_entity.id
_entity.type
_entity.pdbx_description
1 polymer ?
#
loop_
_entity_poly.entity_id
_entity_poly.type
_entity_poly.pdbx_seq_one_letter_code
_entity_poly.pdbx_strand_id
1 'polypeptide(L)'
;MWLLQGYLAPSHMTFQRFFARCTLDILLNLFSQLMEAINRRDTLTFNEVFVDGTKLEANANKYTFVWRKAVQKRLDTLPSKLAILKQDIWNELGLDTHCMNDECIYTFLAKEIELHHMELVQGKGKHKTPLQRLYERAEDLYEQRKEYEHQLYIMG
;
A
#
# COMPACT_ATOMS: atom_id res chain seq x y z
N MET A 1 -18.31 -32.17 -12.54
CA MET A 1 -17.61 -31.85 -11.29
C MET A 1 -18.05 -32.85 -10.22
N TRP A 2 -17.16 -33.71 -9.73
CA TRP A 2 -17.48 -34.89 -8.88
C TRP A 2 -18.23 -34.53 -7.59
N LEU A 3 -17.91 -33.37 -6.99
CA LEU A 3 -18.52 -32.88 -5.75
C LEU A 3 -20.04 -32.67 -5.83
N LEU A 4 -20.57 -32.34 -7.00
CA LEU A 4 -21.99 -32.06 -7.16
C LEU A 4 -22.79 -33.31 -7.51
N GLN A 5 -22.15 -34.46 -7.78
CA GLN A 5 -22.83 -35.71 -8.12
C GLN A 5 -23.97 -35.57 -9.17
N GLY A 6 -23.81 -34.65 -10.14
CA GLY A 6 -24.80 -34.37 -11.18
C GLY A 6 -25.83 -33.28 -10.86
N TYR A 7 -25.84 -32.73 -9.66
CA TYR A 7 -26.66 -31.57 -9.30
C TYR A 7 -26.13 -30.27 -9.90
N LEU A 8 -27.02 -29.29 -10.06
CA LEU A 8 -26.66 -27.94 -10.47
C LEU A 8 -25.81 -27.26 -9.39
N ALA A 9 -24.83 -26.47 -9.83
CA ALA A 9 -23.99 -25.69 -8.92
C ALA A 9 -24.85 -24.66 -8.16
N PRO A 10 -24.78 -24.61 -6.81
CA PRO A 10 -25.50 -23.59 -6.04
C PRO A 10 -25.05 -22.19 -6.43
N SER A 11 -25.99 -21.24 -6.41
CA SER A 11 -25.67 -19.85 -6.71
C SER A 11 -24.86 -19.19 -5.59
N HIS A 12 -24.12 -18.13 -5.92
CA HIS A 12 -23.40 -17.31 -4.93
C HIS A 12 -24.31 -16.85 -3.77
N MET A 13 -25.56 -16.47 -4.08
CA MET A 13 -26.56 -16.08 -3.08
C MET A 13 -26.92 -17.22 -2.11
N THR A 14 -26.90 -18.46 -2.60
CA THR A 14 -27.17 -19.64 -1.78
C THR A 14 -26.05 -19.84 -0.75
N PHE A 15 -24.79 -19.73 -1.17
CA PHE A 15 -23.64 -19.79 -0.27
C PHE A 15 -23.65 -18.64 0.74
N GLN A 16 -23.92 -17.41 0.30
CA GLN A 16 -23.97 -16.26 1.21
C GLN A 16 -25.04 -16.41 2.30
N ARG A 17 -26.24 -16.89 1.94
CA ARG A 17 -27.31 -17.15 2.92
C ARG A 17 -26.94 -18.26 3.90
N PHE A 18 -26.20 -19.27 3.43
CA PHE A 18 -25.68 -20.33 4.30
C PHE A 18 -24.65 -19.76 5.28
N PHE A 19 -23.62 -19.05 4.81
CA PHE A 19 -22.59 -18.46 5.68
C PHE A 19 -23.17 -17.44 6.67
N ALA A 20 -24.15 -16.63 6.26
CA ALA A 20 -24.81 -15.69 7.17
C ALA A 20 -25.56 -16.38 8.32
N ARG A 21 -25.94 -17.65 8.16
CA ARG A 21 -26.59 -18.46 9.19
C ARG A 21 -25.58 -19.27 10.02
N CYS A 22 -24.34 -19.40 9.57
CA CYS A 22 -23.27 -20.07 10.32
C CYS A 22 -22.65 -19.09 11.31
N THR A 23 -23.29 -18.96 12.48
CA THR A 23 -22.74 -18.18 13.60
C THR A 23 -21.50 -18.86 14.19
N LEU A 24 -20.73 -18.10 14.98
CA LEU A 24 -19.57 -18.63 15.69
C LEU A 24 -19.93 -19.85 16.56
N ASP A 25 -21.07 -19.82 17.23
CA ASP A 25 -21.54 -20.93 18.08
C ASP A 25 -21.78 -22.20 17.27
N ILE A 26 -22.36 -22.08 16.08
CA ILE A 26 -22.58 -23.21 15.17
C ILE A 26 -21.23 -23.77 14.70
N LEU A 27 -20.29 -22.89 14.35
CA LEU A 27 -18.95 -23.31 13.92
C LEU A 27 -18.18 -24.04 15.04
N LEU A 28 -18.23 -23.52 16.27
CA LEU A 28 -17.61 -24.16 17.43
C LEU A 28 -18.26 -25.52 17.73
N ASN A 29 -19.58 -25.61 17.63
CA ASN A 29 -20.29 -26.86 17.82
C ASN A 29 -19.92 -27.92 16.76
N LEU A 30 -19.85 -27.52 15.49
CA LEU A 30 -19.39 -28.39 14.40
C LEU A 30 -17.94 -28.83 14.60
N PHE A 31 -17.08 -27.93 15.06
CA PHE A 31 -15.68 -28.25 15.38
C PHE A 31 -15.60 -29.30 16.50
N SER A 32 -16.38 -29.15 17.58
CA SER A 32 -16.44 -30.14 18.65
C SER A 32 -16.93 -31.51 18.17
N GLN A 33 -17.98 -31.55 17.34
CA GLN A 33 -18.48 -32.80 16.75
C GLN A 33 -17.43 -33.49 15.88
N LEU A 34 -16.68 -32.69 15.09
CA LEU A 34 -15.59 -33.21 14.26
C LEU A 34 -14.48 -33.82 15.12
N MET A 35 -14.06 -33.11 16.17
CA MET A 35 -13.03 -33.60 17.10
C MET A 35 -13.46 -34.89 17.80
N GLU A 36 -14.73 -34.98 18.21
CA GLU A 36 -15.27 -36.21 18.81
C GLU A 36 -15.30 -37.37 17.80
N ALA A 37 -15.69 -37.11 16.55
CA ALA A 37 -15.72 -38.12 15.50
C ALA A 37 -14.31 -38.65 15.18
N ILE A 38 -13.29 -37.78 15.18
CA ILE A 38 -11.90 -38.18 15.00
C ILE A 38 -11.43 -39.03 16.17
N ASN A 39 -11.68 -38.60 17.42
CA ASN A 39 -11.31 -39.34 18.63
C ASN A 39 -11.93 -40.74 18.73
N ARG A 40 -13.10 -40.96 18.14
CA ARG A 40 -13.69 -42.31 18.08
C ARG A 40 -13.00 -43.23 17.07
N ARG A 41 -12.34 -42.67 16.05
CA ARG A 41 -11.70 -43.43 14.96
C ARG A 41 -10.20 -43.62 15.16
N ASP A 42 -9.58 -42.71 15.90
CA ASP A 42 -8.15 -42.69 16.16
C ASP A 42 -7.92 -42.50 17.66
N THR A 43 -6.94 -43.19 18.25
CA THR A 43 -6.58 -43.05 19.66
C THR A 43 -5.75 -41.80 19.86
N LEU A 44 -6.38 -40.64 19.71
CA LEU A 44 -5.74 -39.36 19.92
C LEU A 44 -5.70 -39.02 21.40
N THR A 45 -4.50 -38.77 21.92
CA THR A 45 -4.33 -38.13 23.22
C THR A 45 -4.44 -36.62 23.05
N PHE A 46 -5.49 -36.00 23.55
CA PHE A 46 -5.67 -34.52 23.57
C PHE A 46 -4.68 -33.77 24.49
N ASN A 47 -3.61 -34.44 24.93
CA ASN A 47 -2.60 -33.87 25.81
C ASN A 47 -1.61 -32.97 25.06
N GLU A 48 -1.53 -33.11 23.73
CA GLU A 48 -0.62 -32.36 22.88
C GLU A 48 -1.41 -31.62 21.80
N VAL A 49 -1.14 -30.33 21.65
CA VAL A 49 -1.74 -29.48 20.62
C VAL A 49 -0.67 -29.08 19.63
N PHE A 50 -0.78 -29.57 18.40
CA PHE A 50 0.08 -29.17 17.29
C PHE A 50 -0.57 -27.98 16.56
N VAL A 51 -0.15 -26.77 16.92
CA VAL A 51 -0.53 -25.56 16.19
C VAL A 51 0.50 -25.32 15.10
N ASP A 52 0.29 -25.90 13.92
CA ASP A 52 1.00 -25.44 12.74
C ASP A 52 0.42 -24.08 12.31
N GLY A 53 1.30 -23.16 11.94
CA GLY A 53 0.96 -21.79 11.61
C GLY A 53 0.16 -21.72 10.32
N THR A 54 -1.15 -21.96 10.37
CA THR A 54 -2.02 -21.76 9.21
C THR A 54 -2.21 -20.25 9.02
N LYS A 55 -1.60 -19.69 7.97
CA LYS A 55 -1.68 -18.26 7.65
C LYS A 55 -3.08 -17.90 7.14
N LEU A 56 -3.98 -17.55 8.05
CA LEU A 56 -5.39 -17.21 7.76
C LEU A 56 -5.62 -15.79 7.24
N GLU A 57 -4.58 -14.96 7.13
CA GLU A 57 -4.68 -13.64 6.49
C GLU A 57 -3.49 -13.40 5.56
N ALA A 58 -3.68 -13.65 4.27
CA ALA A 58 -2.87 -13.06 3.23
C ALA A 58 -3.63 -11.87 2.63
N ASN A 59 -3.91 -10.83 3.43
CA ASN A 59 -3.97 -9.51 2.81
C ASN A 59 -2.54 -9.19 2.37
N ALA A 60 -2.27 -9.34 1.07
CA ALA A 60 -0.94 -9.13 0.49
C ALA A 60 -0.36 -7.74 0.81
N ASN A 61 -1.22 -6.79 1.17
CA ASN A 61 -0.87 -5.41 1.51
C ASN A 61 -0.83 -5.12 3.02
N LYS A 62 -1.16 -6.08 3.91
CA LYS A 62 -1.16 -5.85 5.37
C LYS A 62 0.25 -5.83 5.97
N TYR A 63 1.20 -6.51 5.33
CA TYR A 63 2.61 -6.52 5.72
C TYR A 63 3.47 -6.40 4.46
N THR A 64 3.67 -5.16 3.98
CA THR A 64 4.55 -4.89 2.84
C THR A 64 6.00 -4.95 3.32
N PHE A 65 6.73 -5.98 2.89
CA PHE A 65 8.17 -6.07 3.17
C PHE A 65 8.91 -4.97 2.41
N VAL A 66 9.52 -4.05 3.15
CA VAL A 66 10.41 -3.01 2.58
C VAL A 66 11.84 -3.54 2.62
N TRP A 67 12.51 -3.55 1.47
CA TRP A 67 13.86 -4.08 1.34
C TRP A 67 14.89 -2.96 1.31
N ARG A 68 15.83 -2.92 2.26
CA ARG A 68 16.88 -1.88 2.35
C ARG A 68 17.56 -1.60 1.01
N LYS A 69 17.99 -2.67 0.30
CA LYS A 69 18.65 -2.55 -1.02
C LYS A 69 17.75 -1.89 -2.07
N ALA A 70 16.45 -2.15 -2.03
CA ALA A 70 15.50 -1.54 -2.95
C ALA A 70 15.27 -0.06 -2.62
N VAL A 71 15.20 0.30 -1.34
CA VAL A 71 15.07 1.69 -0.88
C VAL A 71 16.32 2.49 -1.26
N GLN A 72 17.51 1.95 -0.99
CA GLN A 72 18.78 2.59 -1.37
C GLN A 72 18.82 2.87 -2.88
N LYS A 73 18.51 1.86 -3.71
CA LYS A 73 18.48 2.02 -5.16
C LYS A 73 17.51 3.12 -5.60
N ARG A 74 16.35 3.28 -4.93
CA ARG A 74 15.38 4.34 -5.22
C ARG A 74 15.91 5.71 -4.78
N LEU A 75 16.51 5.80 -3.59
CA LEU A 75 17.13 7.02 -3.08
C LEU A 75 18.23 7.52 -4.03
N ASP A 76 19.06 6.60 -4.55
CA ASP A 76 20.14 6.91 -5.51
C ASP A 76 19.59 7.47 -6.86
N THR A 77 18.30 7.29 -7.17
CA THR A 77 17.67 7.90 -8.35
C THR A 77 17.12 9.31 -8.12
N LEU A 78 16.99 9.77 -6.87
CA LEU A 78 16.42 11.10 -6.60
C LEU A 78 17.31 12.25 -7.12
N PRO A 79 18.65 12.22 -7.02
CA PRO A 79 19.49 13.29 -7.55
C PRO A 79 19.33 13.53 -9.05
N SER A 80 19.14 12.47 -9.85
CA SER A 80 18.93 12.63 -11.30
C SER A 80 17.56 13.23 -11.60
N LYS A 81 16.51 12.84 -10.87
CA LYS A 81 15.19 13.47 -10.97
C LYS A 81 15.21 14.94 -10.57
N LEU A 82 15.96 15.28 -9.52
CA LEU A 82 16.16 16.65 -9.05
C LEU A 82 16.87 17.50 -10.12
N ALA A 83 17.90 16.96 -10.77
CA ALA A 83 18.60 17.66 -11.86
C ALA A 83 17.67 17.97 -13.04
N ILE A 84 16.80 17.03 -13.41
CA ILE A 84 15.78 17.27 -14.45
C ILE A 84 14.80 18.34 -14.00
N LEU A 85 14.31 18.28 -12.76
CA LEU A 85 13.40 19.30 -12.22
C LEU A 85 14.03 20.69 -12.27
N LYS A 86 15.31 20.83 -11.91
CA LYS A 86 16.03 22.12 -12.00
C LYS A 86 16.08 22.66 -13.42
N GLN A 87 16.32 21.80 -14.40
CA GLN A 87 16.29 22.18 -15.82
C GLN A 87 14.90 22.62 -16.26
N ASP A 88 13.85 21.90 -15.86
CA ASP A 88 12.46 22.23 -16.21
C ASP A 88 12.04 23.57 -15.57
N ILE A 89 12.44 23.83 -14.33
CA ILE A 89 12.21 25.14 -13.67
C ILE A 89 12.87 26.27 -14.45
N TRP A 90 14.12 26.09 -14.87
CA TRP A 90 14.82 27.08 -15.70
C TRP A 90 14.10 27.31 -17.04
N ASN A 91 13.67 26.23 -17.70
CA ASN A 91 13.05 26.31 -19.02
C ASN A 91 11.63 26.92 -18.99
N GLU A 92 10.82 26.58 -18.00
CA GLU A 92 9.42 27.02 -17.92
C GLU A 92 9.24 28.35 -17.19
N LEU A 93 10.07 28.64 -16.18
CA LEU A 93 9.93 29.82 -15.31
C LEU A 93 11.12 30.78 -15.39
N GLY A 94 12.26 30.38 -15.95
CA GLY A 94 13.48 31.22 -16.00
C GLY A 94 14.16 31.41 -14.64
N LEU A 95 13.86 30.57 -13.66
CA LEU A 95 14.36 30.69 -12.27
C LEU A 95 15.63 29.84 -12.08
N ASP A 96 16.70 30.44 -11.55
CA ASP A 96 17.92 29.71 -11.23
C ASP A 96 17.79 28.96 -9.90
N THR A 97 17.80 27.63 -9.98
CA THR A 97 17.71 26.72 -8.82
C THR A 97 18.93 25.80 -8.72
N HIS A 98 20.03 26.10 -9.44
CA HIS A 98 21.18 25.19 -9.57
C HIS A 98 21.78 24.77 -8.22
N CYS A 99 21.95 25.73 -7.29
CA CYS A 99 22.52 25.49 -5.96
C CYS A 99 21.54 24.98 -4.91
N MET A 100 20.24 24.93 -5.22
CA MET A 100 19.21 24.56 -4.24
C MET A 100 19.09 23.04 -4.10
N ASN A 101 18.84 22.55 -2.89
CA ASN A 101 18.41 21.16 -2.67
C ASN A 101 16.89 21.03 -2.92
N ASP A 102 16.36 19.81 -2.82
CA ASP A 102 14.93 19.52 -3.01
C ASP A 102 14.03 20.31 -2.05
N GLU A 103 14.40 20.42 -0.77
CA GLU A 103 13.65 21.16 0.25
C GLU A 103 13.61 22.67 -0.04
N CYS A 104 14.75 23.25 -0.43
CA CYS A 104 14.83 24.66 -0.84
C CYS A 104 13.99 24.91 -2.09
N ILE A 105 14.01 24.01 -3.08
CA ILE A 105 13.19 24.15 -4.29
C ILE A 105 11.69 24.09 -3.95
N TYR A 106 11.30 23.09 -3.15
CA TYR A 106 9.91 22.94 -2.72
C TYR A 106 9.41 24.20 -1.98
N THR A 107 10.16 24.66 -0.97
CA THR A 107 9.79 25.86 -0.19
C THR A 107 9.82 27.14 -1.01
N PHE A 108 10.71 27.25 -1.99
CA PHE A 108 10.77 28.39 -2.91
C PHE A 108 9.55 28.45 -3.82
N LEU A 109 9.19 27.33 -4.46
CA LEU A 109 8.00 27.28 -5.34
C LEU A 109 6.69 27.48 -4.56
N ALA A 110 6.61 27.01 -3.31
CA ALA A 110 5.48 27.29 -2.42
C ALA A 110 5.30 28.80 -2.20
N LYS A 111 6.39 29.52 -1.91
CA LYS A 111 6.37 30.97 -1.75
C LYS A 111 5.98 31.70 -3.03
N GLU A 112 6.45 31.24 -4.19
CA GLU A 112 6.02 31.81 -5.47
C GLU A 112 4.51 31.66 -5.67
N ILE A 113 3.92 30.50 -5.37
CA ILE A 113 2.46 30.29 -5.44
C ILE A 113 1.70 31.27 -4.53
N GLU A 114 2.19 31.46 -3.31
CA GLU A 114 1.60 32.41 -2.34
C GLU A 114 1.70 33.86 -2.84
N LEU A 115 2.86 34.27 -3.36
CA LEU A 115 3.11 35.62 -3.90
C LEU A 115 2.23 35.94 -5.11
N HIS A 116 2.05 34.98 -6.02
CA HIS A 116 1.19 35.15 -7.20
C HIS A 116 -0.30 34.97 -6.89
N HIS A 117 -0.67 34.75 -5.61
CA HIS A 117 -2.04 34.46 -5.18
C HIS A 117 -2.72 33.38 -6.05
N MET A 118 -1.99 32.33 -6.39
CA MET A 118 -2.44 31.32 -7.34
C MET A 118 -3.33 30.27 -6.65
N GLU A 119 -4.51 30.02 -7.20
CA GLU A 119 -5.37 28.91 -6.77
C GLU A 119 -4.94 27.60 -7.43
N LEU A 120 -4.59 26.60 -6.61
CA LEU A 120 -4.24 25.27 -7.07
C LEU A 120 -5.49 24.51 -7.54
N VAL A 121 -5.44 23.96 -8.76
CA VAL A 121 -6.57 23.22 -9.35
C VAL A 121 -6.33 21.72 -9.36
N GLN A 122 -7.34 20.93 -8.99
CA GLN A 122 -7.31 19.46 -9.06
C GLN A 122 -8.54 18.91 -9.78
N GLY A 123 -8.42 17.70 -10.33
CA GLY A 123 -9.54 16.98 -10.93
C GLY A 123 -9.67 17.10 -12.46
N LYS A 124 -10.62 16.35 -13.02
CA LYS A 124 -10.81 16.21 -14.47
C LYS A 124 -11.31 17.50 -15.10
N GLY A 125 -10.70 17.92 -16.21
CA GLY A 125 -11.08 19.12 -16.97
C GLY A 125 -10.48 20.43 -16.45
N LYS A 126 -9.62 20.38 -15.42
CA LYS A 126 -8.84 21.53 -14.95
C LYS A 126 -7.42 21.46 -15.52
N HIS A 127 -6.90 22.60 -15.98
CA HIS A 127 -5.54 22.70 -16.51
C HIS A 127 -4.61 23.29 -15.45
N LYS A 128 -3.68 22.48 -14.95
CA LYS A 128 -2.64 22.93 -14.01
C LYS A 128 -1.69 23.91 -14.70
N THR A 129 -1.31 24.98 -14.02
CA THR A 129 -0.29 25.92 -14.49
C THR A 129 1.09 25.26 -14.52
N PRO A 130 2.05 25.78 -15.31
CA PRO A 130 3.45 25.37 -15.26
C PRO A 130 4.00 25.35 -13.82
N LEU A 131 3.81 26.47 -13.09
CA LEU A 131 4.24 26.61 -11.70
C LEU A 131 3.64 25.54 -10.79
N GLN A 132 2.33 25.28 -10.88
CA GLN A 132 1.68 24.23 -10.09
C GLN A 132 2.27 22.85 -10.37
N ARG A 133 2.52 22.50 -11.64
CA ARG A 133 3.09 21.18 -11.99
C ARG A 133 4.50 21.01 -11.44
N LEU A 134 5.31 22.07 -11.51
CA LEU A 134 6.68 22.06 -10.97
C LEU A 134 6.68 21.98 -9.45
N TYR A 135 5.76 22.70 -8.80
CA TYR A 135 5.56 22.65 -7.35
C TYR A 135 5.16 21.24 -6.87
N GLU A 136 4.13 20.64 -7.46
CA GLU A 136 3.70 19.27 -7.11
C GLU A 136 4.82 18.25 -7.32
N ARG A 137 5.61 18.41 -8.39
CA ARG A 137 6.76 17.54 -8.66
C ARG A 137 7.90 17.74 -7.66
N ALA A 138 8.10 18.97 -7.16
CA ALA A 138 9.06 19.25 -6.09
C ALA A 138 8.60 18.67 -4.76
N GLU A 139 7.32 18.79 -4.43
CA GLU A 139 6.67 18.18 -3.26
C GLU A 139 6.82 16.66 -3.29
N ASP A 140 6.49 16.01 -4.41
CA ASP A 140 6.63 14.56 -4.59
C ASP A 140 8.07 14.08 -4.35
N LEU A 141 9.07 14.84 -4.83
CA LEU A 141 10.48 14.48 -4.64
C LEU A 141 10.92 14.64 -3.17
N TYR A 142 10.48 15.72 -2.53
CA TYR A 142 10.76 16.00 -1.12
C TYR A 142 10.16 14.91 -0.22
N GLU A 143 8.89 14.56 -0.42
CA GLU A 143 8.21 13.53 0.36
C GLU A 143 8.75 12.13 0.07
N GLN A 144 9.11 11.81 -1.19
CA GLN A 144 9.80 10.55 -1.51
C GLN A 144 11.13 10.42 -0.76
N ARG A 145 11.92 11.48 -0.68
CA ARG A 145 13.19 11.46 0.05
C ARG A 145 12.95 11.18 1.53
N LYS A 146 12.01 11.90 2.16
CA LYS A 146 11.66 11.72 3.58
C LYS A 146 11.18 10.31 3.88
N GLU A 147 10.32 9.76 3.03
CA GLU A 147 9.83 8.39 3.17
C GLU A 147 10.98 7.37 3.10
N TYR A 148 11.90 7.51 2.14
CA TYR A 148 13.04 6.60 2.03
C TYR A 148 14.02 6.74 3.20
N GLU A 149 14.32 7.95 3.64
CA GLU A 149 15.14 8.21 4.83
C GLU A 149 14.52 7.60 6.09
N HIS A 150 13.21 7.75 6.26
CA HIS A 150 12.45 7.16 7.36
C HIS A 150 12.45 5.62 7.31
N GLN A 151 12.25 5.04 6.13
CA GLN A 151 12.35 3.59 5.94
C GLN A 151 13.74 3.06 6.31
N LEU A 152 14.81 3.73 5.88
CA LEU A 152 16.17 3.36 6.22
C LEU A 152 16.44 3.50 7.72
N TYR A 153 15.93 4.56 8.35
CA TYR A 153 16.04 4.78 9.79
C TYR A 153 15.40 3.64 10.60
N ILE A 154 14.19 3.21 10.22
CA ILE A 154 13.50 2.07 10.88
C ILE A 154 14.30 0.77 10.73
N MET A 155 14.99 0.59 9.61
CA MET A 155 15.76 -0.63 9.31
C MET A 155 17.12 -0.72 9.99
N GLY A 156 17.67 0.40 10.50
CA GLY A 156 19.00 0.50 11.14
C GLY A 156 20.16 0.44 10.15
#